data_AF-A0AAD9ZCE0-F1
#
_entry.id   AF-A0AAD9ZCE0-F1
#
_cell.length_a   1.000
_cell.length_b   1.000
_cell.length_c   1.000
_cell.angle_alpha   90.00
_cell.angle_beta   90.00
_cell.angle_gamma   90.00
#
_symmetry.space_group_name_H-M   'P 1'
#
loop_
_entity.id
_entity.type
_entity.pdbx_description
1 polymer ?
#
loop_
_entity_poly.entity_id
_entity_poly.type
_entity_poly.pdbx_seq_one_letter_code
_entity_poly.pdbx_strand_id
1 'polypeptide(L)'
;MASYALLDQAEEDTLHKSRLLNVEEKPFKRITKRLLAPQSLISAPPTLPPTPPPDASAAGKAAAAHEAEKQQQLDERRQWREDTLLDFAAFESSIIRIQFLLTSNIKERERYAAEKLKIQATAQAVRDNTVELRMQLEEAQRKLALRKEYDDLAEKITSKPTLRSREDQHTNLTKLNAEIADLERESQEYAQTWSERRQQFGRIIEEGVQLRRLIRDEKEEVERREGMEEREDGEDDQRGRSSGGATPRHETDGTTPMRPASQEEVEKERSSRGRSPLSNTQNMSEGEEKKAEVEDEEMAEEGELAAEPEGVVAAPVEGLVALDGEDGDRQASEGKVVEQMDTS
;
A
#
# COMPACT_ATOMS: atom_id res chain seq x y z
N MET A 1 6.15 -38.19 6.96
CA MET A 1 7.29 -37.79 6.09
C MET A 1 8.58 -38.11 6.82
N ALA A 2 9.66 -38.45 6.13
CA ALA A 2 10.95 -38.67 6.79
C ALA A 2 11.53 -37.32 7.25
N SER A 3 11.93 -37.23 8.52
CA SER A 3 12.62 -36.06 9.06
C SER A 3 14.08 -36.07 8.63
N TYR A 4 14.43 -35.24 7.65
CA TYR A 4 15.83 -34.97 7.27
C TYR A 4 16.50 -34.10 8.34
N ALA A 5 16.76 -34.70 9.50
CA ALA A 5 17.62 -34.11 10.53
C ALA A 5 19.08 -34.17 10.08
N LEU A 6 19.89 -33.25 10.59
CA LEU A 6 21.35 -33.40 10.57
C LEU A 6 21.72 -34.62 11.42
N LEU A 7 22.57 -35.48 10.88
CA LEU A 7 23.07 -36.66 11.55
C LEU A 7 24.07 -36.24 12.66
N ASP A 8 24.12 -36.96 13.78
CA ASP A 8 25.14 -36.66 14.80
C ASP A 8 26.54 -37.05 14.32
N GLN A 9 27.56 -36.37 14.82
CA GLN A 9 28.95 -36.61 14.41
C GLN A 9 29.37 -38.06 14.66
N ALA A 10 28.90 -38.69 15.73
CA ALA A 10 29.20 -40.09 16.01
C ALA A 10 28.60 -41.04 14.96
N GLU A 11 27.36 -40.77 14.52
CA GLU A 11 26.66 -41.56 13.50
C GLU A 11 27.30 -41.37 12.12
N GLU A 12 27.62 -40.13 11.74
CA GLU A 12 28.35 -39.79 10.50
C GLU A 12 29.71 -40.50 10.46
N ASP A 13 30.45 -40.50 11.57
CA ASP A 13 31.69 -41.26 11.75
C ASP A 13 31.51 -42.76 11.48
N THR A 14 30.42 -43.37 11.99
CA THR A 14 30.14 -44.80 11.70
C THR A 14 29.81 -45.03 10.23
N LEU A 15 29.14 -44.08 9.57
CA LEU A 15 28.81 -44.17 8.15
C LEU A 15 30.07 -44.09 7.27
N HIS A 16 30.99 -43.18 7.58
CA HIS A 16 32.30 -43.09 6.92
C HIS A 16 33.14 -44.36 7.12
N LYS A 17 33.24 -44.86 8.36
CA LYS A 17 34.00 -46.08 8.70
C LYS A 17 33.41 -47.32 8.01
N SER A 18 32.09 -47.47 8.01
CA SER A 18 31.43 -48.65 7.43
C SER A 18 31.39 -48.63 5.90
N ARG A 19 31.11 -47.49 5.25
CA ARG A 19 30.89 -47.41 3.80
C ARG A 19 32.09 -46.86 3.02
N LEU A 20 32.66 -45.73 3.45
CA LEU A 20 33.65 -44.99 2.65
C LEU A 20 35.05 -45.58 2.81
N LEU A 21 35.51 -45.73 4.05
CA LEU A 21 36.85 -46.23 4.40
C LEU A 21 37.09 -47.64 3.81
N ASN A 22 36.08 -48.52 3.92
CA ASN A 22 36.09 -49.87 3.34
C ASN A 22 36.14 -49.94 1.81
N VAL A 23 36.01 -48.82 1.09
CA VAL A 23 36.26 -48.75 -0.36
C VAL A 23 37.70 -48.34 -0.62
N GLU A 24 38.14 -47.22 -0.05
CA GLU A 24 39.47 -46.65 -0.33
C GLU A 24 40.63 -47.43 0.31
N GLU A 25 40.39 -48.19 1.39
CA GLU A 25 41.42 -49.08 1.97
C GLU A 25 41.68 -50.34 1.12
N LYS A 26 40.83 -50.69 0.15
CA LYS A 26 40.96 -51.96 -0.61
C LYS A 26 42.23 -52.00 -1.46
N PRO A 27 42.57 -51.00 -2.29
CA PRO A 27 43.83 -50.99 -3.05
C PRO A 27 45.06 -51.08 -2.12
N PHE A 28 45.08 -50.29 -1.04
CA PHE A 28 46.16 -50.34 -0.04
C PHE A 28 46.33 -51.75 0.53
N LYS A 29 45.26 -52.36 1.04
CA LYS A 29 45.28 -53.72 1.62
C LYS A 29 45.71 -54.80 0.61
N ARG A 30 45.44 -54.63 -0.68
CA ARG A 30 45.96 -55.53 -1.73
C ARG A 30 47.46 -55.36 -1.91
N ILE A 31 47.97 -54.13 -2.07
CA ILE A 31 49.41 -53.84 -2.18
C ILE A 31 50.16 -54.40 -0.96
N THR A 32 49.69 -54.11 0.27
CA THR A 32 50.29 -54.63 1.50
C THR A 32 50.37 -56.16 1.48
N LYS A 33 49.30 -56.84 1.07
CA LYS A 33 49.26 -58.32 0.98
C LYS A 33 50.14 -58.87 -0.15
N ARG A 34 50.19 -58.22 -1.31
CA ARG A 34 50.91 -58.70 -2.51
C ARG A 34 52.42 -58.48 -2.42
N LEU A 35 52.86 -57.50 -1.62
CA LEU A 35 54.28 -57.20 -1.35
C LEU A 35 54.80 -57.87 -0.06
N LEU A 36 54.06 -57.78 1.05
CA LEU A 36 54.57 -58.11 2.41
C LEU A 36 54.07 -59.45 2.99
N ALA A 37 53.25 -60.22 2.27
CA ALA A 37 52.89 -61.56 2.73
C ALA A 37 54.10 -62.52 2.69
N PRO A 38 54.22 -63.51 3.60
CA PRO A 38 55.35 -64.44 3.64
C PRO A 38 55.64 -65.17 2.31
N GLN A 39 54.58 -65.42 1.53
CA GLN A 39 54.63 -66.06 0.22
C GLN A 39 54.78 -65.08 -0.97
N SER A 40 55.16 -63.82 -0.75
CA SER A 40 55.48 -62.90 -1.85
C SER A 40 56.83 -63.25 -2.48
N LEU A 41 57.01 -62.92 -3.77
CA LEU A 41 58.30 -63.08 -4.46
C LEU A 41 59.42 -62.15 -3.93
N ILE A 42 59.10 -61.26 -2.98
CA ILE A 42 60.06 -60.43 -2.25
C ILE A 42 60.52 -61.13 -0.97
N SER A 43 59.60 -61.75 -0.22
CA SER A 43 59.89 -62.49 1.01
C SER A 43 60.47 -63.88 0.75
N ALA A 44 60.07 -64.52 -0.36
CA ALA A 44 60.52 -65.83 -0.80
C ALA A 44 61.02 -65.75 -2.26
N PRO A 45 62.26 -65.28 -2.51
CA PRO A 45 62.82 -65.27 -3.85
C PRO A 45 63.03 -66.72 -4.36
N PRO A 46 62.77 -67.01 -5.65
CA PRO A 46 62.90 -68.36 -6.18
C PRO A 46 64.35 -68.86 -6.14
N THR A 47 64.52 -70.12 -5.72
CA THR A 47 65.82 -70.70 -5.35
C THR A 47 66.66 -71.20 -6.52
N LEU A 48 66.13 -71.20 -7.75
CA LEU A 48 66.89 -71.64 -8.91
C LEU A 48 67.92 -70.57 -9.36
N PRO A 49 69.21 -70.91 -9.48
CA PRO A 49 70.22 -69.99 -9.99
C PRO A 49 69.99 -69.69 -11.47
N PRO A 50 70.39 -68.50 -11.97
CA PRO A 50 70.26 -68.15 -13.38
C PRO A 50 71.17 -68.96 -14.32
N THR A 51 72.18 -69.63 -13.77
CA THR A 51 73.14 -70.50 -14.48
C THR A 51 72.64 -71.95 -14.56
N PRO A 52 72.84 -72.67 -15.69
CA PRO A 52 72.49 -74.08 -15.78
C PRO A 52 73.33 -74.93 -14.82
N PRO A 53 72.78 -76.01 -14.22
CA PRO A 53 73.55 -76.95 -13.43
C PRO A 53 74.53 -77.73 -14.35
N PRO A 54 75.78 -78.01 -13.89
CA PRO A 54 76.85 -78.50 -14.77
C PRO A 54 76.73 -79.94 -15.28
N ASP A 55 75.69 -80.70 -14.89
CA ASP A 55 75.52 -82.14 -15.19
C ASP A 55 74.31 -82.49 -16.08
N ALA A 56 73.72 -81.51 -16.77
CA ALA A 56 72.50 -81.69 -17.59
C ALA A 56 72.66 -82.60 -18.85
N SER A 57 73.81 -83.28 -19.03
CA SER A 57 74.06 -84.19 -20.16
C SER A 57 73.41 -85.57 -19.99
N ALA A 58 73.01 -85.95 -18.76
CA ALA A 58 72.34 -87.22 -18.49
C ALA A 58 70.82 -87.07 -18.34
N ALA A 59 70.07 -87.97 -18.99
CA ALA A 59 68.60 -88.09 -18.93
C ALA A 59 67.80 -86.83 -19.34
N GLY A 60 67.60 -86.64 -20.66
CA GLY A 60 66.83 -85.52 -21.24
C GLY A 60 65.37 -85.34 -20.77
N LYS A 61 64.79 -86.31 -20.04
CA LYS A 61 63.49 -86.10 -19.34
C LYS A 61 63.62 -85.19 -18.11
N ALA A 62 64.74 -85.24 -17.39
CA ALA A 62 64.99 -84.39 -16.24
C ALA A 62 65.30 -82.94 -16.66
N ALA A 63 66.10 -82.77 -17.71
CA ALA A 63 66.37 -81.46 -18.31
C ALA A 63 65.08 -80.76 -18.77
N ALA A 64 64.21 -81.45 -19.50
CA ALA A 64 62.92 -80.89 -19.95
C ALA A 64 61.98 -80.52 -18.79
N ALA A 65 61.98 -81.28 -17.69
CA ALA A 65 61.21 -80.95 -16.49
C ALA A 65 61.73 -79.67 -15.80
N HIS A 66 63.05 -79.55 -15.64
CA HIS A 66 63.71 -78.38 -15.07
C HIS A 66 63.55 -77.13 -15.96
N GLU A 67 63.49 -77.29 -17.28
CA GLU A 67 63.21 -76.18 -18.20
C GLU A 67 61.74 -75.72 -18.13
N ALA A 68 60.80 -76.66 -17.98
CA ALA A 68 59.38 -76.34 -17.74
C ALA A 68 59.15 -75.62 -16.39
N GLU A 69 59.79 -76.08 -15.31
CA GLU A 69 59.72 -75.43 -13.99
C GLU A 69 60.30 -74.00 -14.04
N LYS A 70 61.45 -73.83 -14.72
CA LYS A 70 62.06 -72.52 -14.94
C LYS A 70 61.12 -71.58 -15.73
N GLN A 71 60.42 -72.10 -16.74
CA GLN A 71 59.45 -71.30 -17.51
C GLN A 71 58.26 -70.89 -16.65
N GLN A 72 57.71 -71.81 -15.83
CA GLN A 72 56.63 -71.50 -14.88
C GLN A 72 57.01 -70.36 -13.92
N GLN A 73 58.21 -70.42 -13.31
CA GLN A 73 58.68 -69.35 -12.41
C GLN A 73 58.94 -68.01 -13.12
N LEU A 74 59.26 -68.03 -14.42
CA LEU A 74 59.37 -66.80 -15.22
C LEU A 74 58.00 -66.19 -15.52
N ASP A 75 56.99 -67.01 -15.77
CA ASP A 75 55.63 -66.54 -16.07
C ASP A 75 54.87 -66.12 -14.79
N GLU A 76 55.06 -66.81 -13.66
CA GLU A 76 54.64 -66.34 -12.33
C GLU A 76 55.24 -64.96 -12.00
N ARG A 77 56.52 -64.74 -12.33
CA ARG A 77 57.17 -63.42 -12.16
C ARG A 77 56.68 -62.37 -13.17
N ARG A 78 56.10 -62.76 -14.31
CA ARG A 78 55.39 -61.82 -15.20
C ARG A 78 54.06 -61.43 -14.57
N GLN A 79 53.23 -62.42 -14.27
CA GLN A 79 51.91 -62.21 -13.65
C GLN A 79 52.02 -61.39 -12.36
N TRP A 80 52.92 -61.72 -11.43
CA TRP A 80 53.08 -60.96 -10.18
C TRP A 80 53.47 -59.49 -10.40
N ARG A 81 54.26 -59.17 -11.44
CA ARG A 81 54.59 -57.77 -11.76
C ARG A 81 53.40 -57.03 -12.35
N GLU A 82 52.68 -57.66 -13.28
CA GLU A 82 51.49 -57.07 -13.92
C GLU A 82 50.38 -56.85 -12.89
N ASP A 83 50.09 -57.86 -12.06
CA ASP A 83 49.24 -57.80 -10.87
C ASP A 83 49.60 -56.64 -9.93
N THR A 84 50.89 -56.44 -9.66
CA THR A 84 51.39 -55.40 -8.76
C THR A 84 51.24 -54.00 -9.38
N LEU A 85 51.51 -53.86 -10.68
CA LEU A 85 51.28 -52.60 -11.41
C LEU A 85 49.79 -52.21 -11.43
N LEU A 86 48.89 -53.19 -11.62
CA LEU A 86 47.44 -52.98 -11.59
C LEU A 86 46.94 -52.53 -10.21
N ASP A 87 47.48 -53.11 -9.13
CA ASP A 87 47.17 -52.65 -7.77
C ASP A 87 47.68 -51.23 -7.50
N PHE A 88 48.90 -50.88 -7.94
CA PHE A 88 49.43 -49.52 -7.80
C PHE A 88 48.61 -48.49 -8.58
N ALA A 89 48.21 -48.80 -9.82
CA ALA A 89 47.32 -47.92 -10.60
C ALA A 89 45.95 -47.74 -9.94
N ALA A 90 45.38 -48.80 -9.34
CA ALA A 90 44.15 -48.71 -8.57
C ALA A 90 44.30 -47.86 -7.29
N PHE A 91 45.47 -47.88 -6.65
CA PHE A 91 45.78 -47.06 -5.49
C PHE A 91 46.00 -45.59 -5.85
N GLU A 92 46.73 -45.29 -6.93
CA GLU A 92 46.88 -43.94 -7.48
C GLU A 92 45.51 -43.33 -7.81
N SER A 93 44.63 -44.11 -8.46
CA SER A 93 43.24 -43.71 -8.74
C SER A 93 42.46 -43.37 -7.46
N SER A 94 42.61 -44.15 -6.37
CA SER A 94 41.97 -43.84 -5.08
C SER A 94 42.50 -42.55 -4.44
N ILE A 95 43.81 -42.27 -4.55
CA ILE A 95 44.40 -41.01 -4.04
C ILE A 95 43.85 -39.80 -4.81
N ILE A 96 43.84 -39.87 -6.14
CA ILE A 96 43.30 -38.80 -7.00
C ILE A 96 41.82 -38.57 -6.69
N ARG A 97 41.03 -39.63 -6.50
CA ARG A 97 39.63 -39.55 -6.09
C ARG A 97 39.45 -38.84 -4.76
N ILE A 98 40.25 -39.18 -3.73
CA ILE A 98 40.20 -38.53 -2.41
C ILE A 98 40.54 -37.03 -2.51
N GLN A 99 41.55 -36.66 -3.31
CA GLN A 99 41.92 -35.26 -3.53
C GLN A 99 40.82 -34.47 -4.27
N PHE A 100 40.19 -35.09 -5.28
CA PHE A 100 39.04 -34.48 -5.97
C PHE A 100 37.84 -34.31 -5.03
N LEU A 101 37.51 -35.33 -4.22
CA LEU A 101 36.43 -35.26 -3.24
C LEU A 101 36.71 -34.17 -2.19
N LEU A 102 37.94 -34.05 -1.68
CA LEU A 102 38.32 -33.00 -0.74
C LEU A 102 38.15 -31.59 -1.35
N THR A 103 38.71 -31.36 -2.54
CA THR A 103 38.65 -30.05 -3.21
C THR A 103 37.23 -29.70 -3.68
N SER A 104 36.43 -30.69 -4.05
CA SER A 104 34.99 -30.52 -4.32
C SER A 104 34.23 -30.13 -3.04
N ASN A 105 34.43 -30.85 -1.92
CA ASN A 105 33.75 -30.55 -0.66
C ASN A 105 34.12 -29.18 -0.07
N ILE A 106 35.36 -28.70 -0.28
CA ILE A 106 35.77 -27.34 0.13
C ILE A 106 34.94 -26.30 -0.65
N LYS A 107 34.94 -26.37 -1.98
CA LYS A 107 34.15 -25.47 -2.85
C LYS A 107 32.65 -25.54 -2.57
N GLU A 108 32.13 -26.72 -2.29
CA GLU A 108 30.72 -26.94 -1.98
C GLU A 108 30.34 -26.29 -0.62
N ARG A 109 31.21 -26.40 0.39
CA ARG A 109 31.06 -25.71 1.68
C ARG A 109 31.17 -24.19 1.54
N GLU A 110 32.06 -23.70 0.67
CA GLU A 110 32.15 -22.27 0.31
C GLU A 110 30.86 -21.78 -0.36
N ARG A 111 30.29 -22.54 -1.30
CA ARG A 111 28.98 -22.22 -1.91
C ARG A 111 27.88 -22.16 -0.86
N TYR A 112 27.75 -23.18 -0.02
CA TYR A 112 26.73 -23.19 1.05
C TYR A 112 26.92 -22.06 2.07
N ALA A 113 28.17 -21.64 2.36
CA ALA A 113 28.41 -20.49 3.23
C ALA A 113 27.95 -19.17 2.58
N ALA A 114 28.27 -18.94 1.31
CA ALA A 114 27.82 -17.77 0.56
C ALA A 114 26.29 -17.75 0.37
N GLU A 115 25.70 -18.91 0.07
CA GLU A 115 24.26 -19.10 -0.11
C GLU A 115 23.49 -18.90 1.22
N LYS A 116 24.02 -19.39 2.34
CA LYS A 116 23.49 -19.11 3.68
C LYS A 116 23.48 -17.61 3.97
N LEU A 117 24.56 -16.89 3.68
CA LEU A 117 24.60 -15.43 3.85
C LEU A 117 23.59 -14.71 2.95
N LYS A 118 23.43 -15.14 1.69
CA LYS A 118 22.40 -14.63 0.77
C LYS A 118 20.99 -14.83 1.32
N ILE A 119 20.67 -16.03 1.81
CA ILE A 119 19.36 -16.37 2.40
C ILE A 119 19.12 -15.58 3.70
N GLN A 120 20.14 -15.38 4.53
CA GLN A 120 20.04 -14.54 5.72
C GLN A 120 19.79 -13.06 5.39
N ALA A 121 20.44 -12.54 4.34
CA ALA A 121 20.23 -11.18 3.85
C ALA A 121 18.83 -10.97 3.26
N THR A 122 18.33 -11.89 2.43
CA THR A 122 16.96 -11.78 1.89
C THR A 122 15.90 -11.95 2.98
N ALA A 123 16.09 -12.89 3.92
CA ALA A 123 15.20 -13.04 5.06
C ALA A 123 15.17 -11.79 5.97
N GLN A 124 16.28 -11.05 6.06
CA GLN A 124 16.30 -9.77 6.80
C GLN A 124 15.58 -8.67 6.00
N ALA A 125 15.90 -8.49 4.72
CA ALA A 125 15.23 -7.50 3.86
C ALA A 125 13.69 -7.66 3.82
N VAL A 126 13.19 -8.90 3.84
CA VAL A 126 11.74 -9.18 3.94
C VAL A 126 11.15 -8.74 5.28
N ARG A 127 11.88 -8.87 6.40
CA ARG A 127 11.43 -8.36 7.71
C ARG A 127 11.38 -6.84 7.71
N ASP A 128 12.43 -6.20 7.21
CA ASP A 128 12.56 -4.74 7.19
C ASP A 128 11.44 -4.12 6.32
N ASN A 129 11.23 -4.65 5.11
CA ASN A 129 10.12 -4.23 4.26
C ASN A 129 8.73 -4.55 4.86
N THR A 130 8.59 -5.63 5.64
CA THR A 130 7.35 -5.90 6.39
C THR A 130 7.09 -4.84 7.48
N VAL A 131 8.14 -4.24 8.07
CA VAL A 131 8.00 -3.11 9.00
C VAL A 131 7.62 -1.82 8.26
N GLU A 132 8.27 -1.52 7.13
CA GLU A 132 7.92 -0.38 6.28
C GLU A 132 6.44 -0.42 5.83
N LEU A 133 5.97 -1.57 5.34
CA LEU A 133 4.59 -1.76 4.91
C LEU A 133 3.58 -1.59 6.06
N ARG A 134 3.94 -1.97 7.29
CA ARG A 134 3.12 -1.73 8.49
C ARG A 134 3.02 -0.23 8.80
N MET A 135 4.13 0.51 8.74
CA MET A 135 4.12 1.96 8.93
C MET A 135 3.28 2.69 7.87
N GLN A 136 3.42 2.30 6.59
CA GLN A 136 2.60 2.83 5.49
C GLN A 136 1.11 2.52 5.68
N LEU A 137 0.77 1.33 6.18
CA LEU A 137 -0.60 0.91 6.48
C LEU A 137 -1.19 1.74 7.63
N GLU A 138 -0.45 1.98 8.71
CA GLU A 138 -0.91 2.88 9.79
C GLU A 138 -1.13 4.31 9.29
N GLU A 139 -0.22 4.84 8.46
CA GLU A 139 -0.41 6.16 7.84
C GLU A 139 -1.67 6.21 6.95
N ALA A 140 -1.90 5.18 6.15
CA ALA A 140 -3.09 5.08 5.30
C ALA A 140 -4.37 5.02 6.15
N GLN A 141 -4.35 4.29 7.28
CA GLN A 141 -5.46 4.25 8.25
C GLN A 141 -5.70 5.62 8.90
N ARG A 142 -4.65 6.34 9.33
CA ARG A 142 -4.75 7.71 9.87
C ARG A 142 -5.36 8.67 8.83
N LYS A 143 -4.88 8.61 7.58
CA LYS A 143 -5.40 9.42 6.46
C LYS A 143 -6.86 9.08 6.13
N LEU A 144 -7.27 7.81 6.27
CA LEU A 144 -8.65 7.35 6.07
C LEU A 144 -9.59 7.77 7.23
N ALA A 145 -9.11 7.76 8.47
CA ALA A 145 -9.85 8.28 9.62
C ALA A 145 -10.15 9.78 9.47
N LEU A 146 -9.13 10.58 9.15
CA LEU A 146 -9.29 12.02 8.88
C LEU A 146 -10.26 12.31 7.72
N ARG A 147 -10.25 11.49 6.66
CA ARG A 147 -11.25 11.62 5.58
C ARG A 147 -12.66 11.38 6.08
N LYS A 148 -12.90 10.31 6.85
CA LYS A 148 -14.20 10.05 7.47
C LYS A 148 -14.65 11.21 8.35
N GLU A 149 -13.76 11.79 9.16
CA GLU A 149 -14.08 12.97 9.98
C GLU A 149 -14.48 14.19 9.13
N TYR A 150 -13.82 14.41 7.99
CA TYR A 150 -14.21 15.45 7.04
C TYR A 150 -15.53 15.15 6.30
N ASP A 151 -15.78 13.90 5.93
CA ASP A 151 -17.02 13.46 5.30
C ASP A 151 -18.21 13.61 6.27
N ASP A 152 -18.03 13.19 7.52
CA ASP A 152 -18.93 13.41 8.66
C ASP A 152 -19.27 14.90 8.86
N LEU A 153 -18.26 15.77 8.78
CA LEU A 153 -18.43 17.23 8.92
C LEU A 153 -19.11 17.84 7.69
N ALA A 154 -18.80 17.36 6.50
CA ALA A 154 -19.45 17.76 5.26
C ALA A 154 -20.94 17.39 5.30
N GLU A 155 -21.29 16.17 5.69
CA GLU A 155 -22.69 15.76 5.87
C GLU A 155 -23.40 16.61 6.93
N LYS A 156 -22.77 16.89 8.08
CA LYS A 156 -23.33 17.78 9.13
C LYS A 156 -23.53 19.24 8.69
N ILE A 157 -22.97 19.63 7.54
CA ILE A 157 -23.16 20.94 6.89
C ILE A 157 -24.21 20.86 5.77
N THR A 158 -24.13 19.86 4.89
CA THR A 158 -24.99 19.75 3.70
C THR A 158 -26.37 19.13 3.98
N SER A 159 -26.50 18.27 5.00
CA SER A 159 -27.77 17.61 5.37
C SER A 159 -28.79 18.55 6.00
N LYS A 160 -28.38 19.74 6.47
CA LYS A 160 -29.25 20.71 7.16
C LYS A 160 -29.96 21.61 6.14
N PRO A 161 -31.26 21.42 5.83
CA PRO A 161 -31.93 22.16 4.76
C PRO A 161 -32.13 23.65 5.07
N THR A 162 -31.90 24.04 6.32
CA THR A 162 -31.91 25.44 6.80
C THR A 162 -30.64 26.20 6.43
N LEU A 163 -29.53 25.52 6.11
CA LEU A 163 -28.30 26.14 5.65
C LEU A 163 -28.35 26.29 4.12
N ARG A 164 -28.81 27.46 3.66
CA ARG A 164 -28.69 27.88 2.24
C ARG A 164 -27.22 27.85 1.79
N SER A 165 -26.94 27.69 0.49
CA SER A 165 -25.56 27.74 -0.01
C SER A 165 -24.91 29.10 0.28
N ARG A 166 -23.57 29.17 0.28
CA ARG A 166 -22.86 30.46 0.49
C ARG A 166 -23.23 31.49 -0.58
N GLU A 167 -23.49 31.05 -1.81
CA GLU A 167 -23.88 31.91 -2.93
C GLU A 167 -25.31 32.44 -2.78
N ASP A 168 -26.25 31.60 -2.34
CA ASP A 168 -27.61 32.03 -1.97
C ASP A 168 -27.60 33.01 -0.78
N GLN A 169 -26.71 32.80 0.20
CA GLN A 169 -26.53 33.72 1.32
C GLN A 169 -25.98 35.07 0.85
N HIS A 170 -24.94 35.08 0.02
CA HIS A 170 -24.38 36.32 -0.54
C HIS A 170 -25.40 37.08 -1.41
N THR A 171 -26.13 36.41 -2.30
CA THR A 171 -27.15 37.06 -3.14
C THR A 171 -28.38 37.52 -2.36
N ASN A 172 -28.68 36.92 -1.20
CA ASN A 172 -29.71 37.41 -0.29
C ASN A 172 -29.21 38.62 0.52
N LEU A 173 -27.95 38.63 0.96
CA LEU A 173 -27.33 39.76 1.65
C LEU A 173 -27.20 41.00 0.75
N THR A 174 -26.82 40.85 -0.53
CA THR A 174 -26.76 42.00 -1.45
C THR A 174 -28.14 42.59 -1.74
N LYS A 175 -29.19 41.76 -1.83
CA LYS A 175 -30.58 42.23 -1.95
C LYS A 175 -31.04 43.00 -0.72
N LEU A 176 -30.84 42.44 0.48
CA LEU A 176 -31.22 43.11 1.73
C LEU A 176 -30.45 44.43 1.93
N ASN A 177 -29.16 44.48 1.57
CA ASN A 177 -28.38 45.72 1.65
C ASN A 177 -28.85 46.78 0.63
N ALA A 178 -29.35 46.38 -0.54
CA ALA A 178 -29.97 47.30 -1.50
C ALA A 178 -31.31 47.83 -0.96
N GLU A 179 -32.17 46.95 -0.45
CA GLU A 179 -33.47 47.29 0.17
C GLU A 179 -33.29 48.24 1.36
N ILE A 180 -32.28 48.02 2.21
CA ILE A 180 -31.90 48.94 3.30
C ILE A 180 -31.46 50.30 2.73
N ALA A 181 -30.59 50.33 1.72
CA ALA A 181 -30.12 51.58 1.12
C ALA A 181 -31.22 52.36 0.36
N ASP A 182 -32.25 51.68 -0.12
CA ASP A 182 -33.44 52.28 -0.72
C ASP A 182 -34.36 52.85 0.37
N LEU A 183 -34.66 52.10 1.43
CA LEU A 183 -35.43 52.57 2.59
C LEU A 183 -34.73 53.72 3.34
N GLU A 184 -33.40 53.74 3.40
CA GLU A 184 -32.62 54.85 3.94
C GLU A 184 -32.76 56.12 3.09
N ARG A 185 -32.90 56.00 1.77
CA ARG A 185 -33.20 57.13 0.87
C ARG A 185 -34.63 57.62 1.01
N GLU A 186 -35.61 56.71 1.02
CA GLU A 186 -37.01 57.06 1.32
C GLU A 186 -37.13 57.78 2.67
N SER A 187 -36.47 57.28 3.72
CA SER A 187 -36.44 57.92 5.04
C SER A 187 -35.82 59.33 5.02
N GLN A 188 -34.83 59.58 4.14
CA GLN A 188 -34.25 60.91 3.94
C GLN A 188 -35.20 61.85 3.17
N GLU A 189 -35.95 61.33 2.20
CA GLU A 189 -36.96 62.07 1.45
C GLU A 189 -38.19 62.42 2.32
N TYR A 190 -38.64 61.49 3.17
CA TYR A 190 -39.67 61.75 4.18
C TYR A 190 -39.18 62.77 5.23
N ALA A 191 -37.92 62.73 5.64
CA ALA A 191 -37.36 63.74 6.55
C ALA A 191 -37.28 65.14 5.90
N GLN A 192 -36.90 65.22 4.62
CA GLN A 192 -36.88 66.46 3.84
C GLN A 192 -38.29 67.05 3.69
N THR A 193 -39.22 66.29 3.13
CA THR A 193 -40.61 66.73 2.91
C THR A 193 -41.34 67.07 4.22
N TRP A 194 -41.04 66.39 5.32
CA TRP A 194 -41.51 66.78 6.65
C TRP A 194 -40.92 68.11 7.13
N SER A 195 -39.63 68.37 6.87
CA SER A 195 -39.00 69.66 7.22
C SER A 195 -39.57 70.82 6.39
N GLU A 196 -39.82 70.61 5.09
CA GLU A 196 -40.48 71.58 4.22
C GLU A 196 -41.91 71.86 4.67
N ARG A 197 -42.71 70.82 4.94
CA ARG A 197 -44.07 70.97 5.44
C ARG A 197 -44.12 71.67 6.80
N ARG A 198 -43.13 71.44 7.67
CA ARG A 198 -42.98 72.18 8.93
C ARG A 198 -42.65 73.66 8.69
N GLN A 199 -41.83 73.98 7.68
CA GLN A 199 -41.58 75.36 7.29
C GLN A 199 -42.82 76.03 6.67
N GLN A 200 -43.58 75.34 5.83
CA GLN A 200 -44.86 75.80 5.26
C GLN A 200 -45.87 76.11 6.36
N PHE A 201 -46.07 75.19 7.33
CA PHE A 201 -46.91 75.45 8.50
C PHE A 201 -46.39 76.63 9.34
N GLY A 202 -45.07 76.80 9.47
CA GLY A 202 -44.47 77.98 10.10
C GLY A 202 -44.91 79.27 9.44
N ARG A 203 -44.75 79.39 8.11
CA ARG A 203 -45.20 80.55 7.32
C ARG A 203 -46.70 80.81 7.48
N ILE A 204 -47.54 79.78 7.38
CA ILE A 204 -49.00 79.89 7.57
C ILE A 204 -49.36 80.38 8.98
N ILE A 205 -48.63 79.97 10.01
CA ILE A 205 -48.83 80.45 11.39
C ILE A 205 -48.37 81.91 11.53
N GLU A 206 -47.24 82.29 10.93
CA GLU A 206 -46.73 83.67 10.89
C GLU A 206 -47.70 84.60 10.15
N GLU A 207 -48.14 84.24 8.95
CA GLU A 207 -49.17 84.93 8.16
C GLU A 207 -50.49 85.01 8.94
N GLY A 208 -50.91 83.93 9.61
CA GLY A 208 -52.08 83.94 10.48
C GLY A 208 -51.92 84.83 11.73
N VAL A 209 -50.70 85.05 12.23
CA VAL A 209 -50.42 86.05 13.28
C VAL A 209 -50.43 87.46 12.69
N GLN A 210 -49.89 87.68 11.50
CA GLN A 210 -49.95 88.97 10.79
C GLN A 210 -51.39 89.35 10.45
N LEU A 211 -52.21 88.43 9.96
CA LEU A 211 -53.64 88.65 9.68
C LEU A 211 -54.42 88.98 10.97
N ARG A 212 -54.08 88.36 12.11
CA ARG A 212 -54.66 88.74 13.43
C ARG A 212 -54.14 90.05 14.00
N ARG A 213 -53.02 90.59 13.49
CA ARG A 213 -52.62 91.98 13.72
C ARG A 213 -53.43 92.88 12.81
N LEU A 214 -53.41 92.69 11.49
CA LEU A 214 -54.20 93.44 10.53
C LEU A 214 -55.69 93.54 10.91
N ILE A 215 -56.36 92.44 11.28
CA ILE A 215 -57.77 92.46 11.74
C ILE A 215 -57.95 93.24 13.05
N ARG A 216 -56.96 93.27 13.95
CA ARG A 216 -56.99 94.11 15.16
C ARG A 216 -56.76 95.57 14.81
N ASP A 217 -55.74 95.85 14.01
CA ASP A 217 -55.31 97.19 13.63
C ASP A 217 -56.42 97.85 12.77
N GLU A 218 -57.08 97.09 11.90
CA GLU A 218 -58.28 97.45 11.13
C GLU A 218 -59.52 97.58 12.02
N LYS A 219 -59.73 96.71 13.02
CA LYS A 219 -60.80 96.91 14.02
C LYS A 219 -60.57 98.18 14.85
N GLU A 220 -59.34 98.49 15.21
CA GLU A 220 -58.96 99.69 15.98
C GLU A 220 -59.06 100.97 15.10
N GLU A 221 -58.81 100.84 13.79
CA GLU A 221 -59.10 101.86 12.79
C GLU A 221 -60.62 102.07 12.63
N VAL A 222 -61.43 101.00 12.63
CA VAL A 222 -62.90 101.07 12.61
C VAL A 222 -63.44 101.67 13.90
N GLU A 223 -63.00 101.24 15.09
CA GLU A 223 -63.41 101.84 16.37
C GLU A 223 -63.02 103.32 16.47
N ARG A 224 -61.90 103.75 15.87
CA ARG A 224 -61.55 105.18 15.72
C ARG A 224 -62.37 105.94 14.68
N ARG A 225 -62.98 105.26 13.71
CA ARG A 225 -63.71 105.87 12.58
C ARG A 225 -65.23 105.85 12.77
N GLU A 226 -65.73 104.92 13.58
CA GLU A 226 -67.13 104.78 13.98
C GLU A 226 -67.42 105.49 15.30
N GLY A 227 -66.40 105.72 16.15
CA GLY A 227 -66.46 106.53 17.37
C GLY A 227 -66.70 108.04 17.18
N MET A 228 -67.27 108.48 16.06
CA MET A 228 -67.65 109.88 15.81
C MET A 228 -68.97 110.07 15.01
N GLU A 229 -69.92 109.13 15.05
CA GLU A 229 -71.34 109.49 14.84
C GLU A 229 -72.31 108.50 15.53
N GLU A 230 -72.86 108.88 16.69
CA GLU A 230 -73.96 108.16 17.36
C GLU A 230 -75.28 108.94 17.25
N ARG A 231 -75.93 108.84 16.08
CA ARG A 231 -77.35 109.10 15.81
C ARG A 231 -77.65 108.78 14.33
N GLU A 232 -78.85 108.39 13.90
CA GLU A 232 -80.13 108.20 14.60
C GLU A 232 -80.93 107.04 13.96
N ASP A 233 -81.84 106.48 14.76
CA ASP A 233 -82.94 105.52 14.54
C ASP A 233 -83.48 105.25 13.11
N GLY A 234 -84.03 104.04 12.89
CA GLY A 234 -84.70 103.65 11.62
C GLY A 234 -85.07 102.16 11.50
N GLU A 235 -86.36 101.83 11.65
CA GLU A 235 -86.92 100.46 11.62
C GLU A 235 -87.34 99.93 10.21
N ASP A 236 -87.88 98.70 10.20
CA ASP A 236 -88.75 98.04 9.20
C ASP A 236 -88.23 97.49 7.85
N ASP A 237 -87.96 96.17 7.88
CA ASP A 237 -88.69 95.11 7.17
C ASP A 237 -89.09 95.28 5.67
N GLN A 238 -88.56 94.41 4.79
CA GLN A 238 -89.37 93.36 4.09
C GLN A 238 -88.64 92.51 3.02
N ARG A 239 -88.86 91.18 3.10
CA ARG A 239 -89.15 90.22 1.99
C ARG A 239 -88.19 90.09 0.77
N GLY A 240 -87.16 89.25 0.90
CA GLY A 240 -87.21 87.85 0.39
C GLY A 240 -86.84 87.49 -1.08
N ARG A 241 -86.63 86.17 -1.29
CA ARG A 241 -86.37 85.42 -2.55
C ARG A 241 -84.99 85.67 -3.22
N SER A 242 -84.35 84.69 -3.89
CA SER A 242 -84.60 83.23 -4.00
C SER A 242 -83.47 82.41 -4.66
N SER A 243 -83.30 81.16 -4.18
CA SER A 243 -82.98 79.94 -4.97
C SER A 243 -81.60 79.73 -5.61
N GLY A 244 -81.08 78.49 -5.48
CA GLY A 244 -79.92 77.95 -6.21
C GLY A 244 -78.75 77.52 -5.29
N GLY A 245 -78.55 76.26 -4.93
CA GLY A 245 -79.38 75.07 -5.20
C GLY A 245 -78.69 73.98 -6.04
N ALA A 246 -77.61 73.36 -5.53
CA ALA A 246 -77.06 72.11 -6.08
C ALA A 246 -76.19 71.35 -5.06
N THR A 247 -76.76 70.36 -4.38
CA THR A 247 -76.03 69.16 -3.93
C THR A 247 -76.33 68.02 -4.90
N PRO A 248 -75.35 67.14 -5.19
CA PRO A 248 -75.63 65.72 -4.97
C PRO A 248 -74.54 65.01 -4.15
N ARG A 249 -74.79 63.74 -3.81
CA ARG A 249 -74.05 62.90 -2.84
C ARG A 249 -74.00 61.45 -3.35
N HIS A 250 -72.89 60.75 -3.08
CA HIS A 250 -72.62 59.34 -3.50
C HIS A 250 -72.55 59.16 -5.02
N GLU A 251 -71.69 58.31 -5.58
CA GLU A 251 -71.43 56.89 -5.29
C GLU A 251 -69.95 56.69 -4.79
N THR A 252 -69.55 55.76 -3.92
CA THR A 252 -69.71 54.29 -3.84
C THR A 252 -69.19 53.51 -5.05
N ASP A 253 -67.87 53.30 -5.10
CA ASP A 253 -67.38 51.95 -5.38
C ASP A 253 -66.04 51.66 -4.67
N GLY A 254 -65.78 50.40 -4.36
CA GLY A 254 -64.60 49.97 -3.60
C GLY A 254 -64.12 48.60 -4.04
N THR A 255 -63.08 48.56 -4.86
CA THR A 255 -62.60 47.34 -5.53
C THR A 255 -61.18 46.96 -5.15
N THR A 256 -61.07 46.09 -4.14
CA THR A 256 -59.90 45.23 -3.96
C THR A 256 -60.07 43.97 -4.81
N PRO A 257 -59.15 43.65 -5.75
CA PRO A 257 -59.11 42.32 -6.36
C PRO A 257 -58.24 41.40 -5.51
N MET A 258 -58.86 40.47 -4.78
CA MET A 258 -58.13 39.32 -4.26
C MET A 258 -57.80 38.32 -5.38
N ARG A 259 -56.61 37.74 -5.29
CA ARG A 259 -56.20 36.48 -5.93
C ARG A 259 -57.29 35.38 -5.76
N PRO A 260 -57.75 34.75 -6.84
CA PRO A 260 -58.24 33.37 -6.82
C PRO A 260 -57.07 32.38 -7.03
N ALA A 261 -57.25 31.12 -6.62
CA ALA A 261 -56.33 30.04 -6.94
C ALA A 261 -57.05 28.68 -6.89
N SER A 262 -56.97 27.90 -7.96
CA SER A 262 -57.30 26.46 -7.98
C SER A 262 -57.05 25.84 -9.36
N GLN A 263 -56.33 24.70 -9.38
CA GLN A 263 -56.59 23.53 -10.26
C GLN A 263 -56.43 23.69 -11.80
N GLU A 264 -56.29 22.63 -12.60
CA GLU A 264 -55.58 21.33 -12.45
C GLU A 264 -55.41 20.71 -13.85
N GLU A 265 -54.21 20.25 -14.19
CA GLU A 265 -53.87 19.22 -15.21
C GLU A 265 -52.32 19.18 -15.23
N VAL A 266 -51.58 18.11 -14.90
CA VAL A 266 -51.70 16.66 -15.12
C VAL A 266 -51.41 16.24 -16.56
N GLU A 267 -50.13 16.02 -16.86
CA GLU A 267 -49.77 14.81 -17.64
C GLU A 267 -48.41 14.19 -17.22
N LYS A 268 -48.48 12.87 -16.96
CA LYS A 268 -47.40 11.87 -16.97
C LYS A 268 -47.28 11.37 -18.43
N GLU A 269 -46.27 10.68 -18.97
CA GLU A 269 -44.95 10.14 -18.58
C GLU A 269 -44.19 9.91 -19.95
N ARG A 270 -43.10 9.16 -20.19
CA ARG A 270 -42.34 8.13 -19.46
C ARG A 270 -40.86 8.09 -19.94
N SER A 271 -40.01 7.47 -19.12
CA SER A 271 -38.68 6.92 -19.44
C SER A 271 -38.52 6.23 -20.81
N SER A 272 -37.37 6.38 -21.50
CA SER A 272 -36.28 5.37 -21.43
C SER A 272 -35.15 5.44 -22.49
N ARG A 273 -33.94 5.04 -22.06
CA ARG A 273 -32.87 4.31 -22.80
C ARG A 273 -32.40 4.78 -24.22
N GLY A 274 -31.35 5.62 -24.22
CA GLY A 274 -29.98 5.13 -24.56
C GLY A 274 -29.41 5.29 -25.99
N ARG A 275 -28.20 4.72 -26.13
CA ARG A 275 -27.27 4.68 -27.30
C ARG A 275 -26.41 5.93 -27.54
N SER A 276 -25.08 5.71 -27.54
CA SER A 276 -24.05 6.62 -28.07
C SER A 276 -24.01 6.61 -29.61
N PRO A 277 -23.30 7.57 -30.20
CA PRO A 277 -22.45 7.27 -31.37
C PRO A 277 -20.98 7.62 -31.13
N LEU A 278 -20.08 6.94 -31.85
CA LEU A 278 -18.66 7.30 -31.96
C LEU A 278 -18.45 8.28 -33.13
N SER A 279 -17.57 9.26 -32.95
CA SER A 279 -16.65 9.76 -33.99
C SER A 279 -15.48 10.43 -33.25
N ASN A 280 -14.26 9.89 -33.24
CA ASN A 280 -13.34 9.72 -34.36
C ASN A 280 -12.87 11.06 -34.99
N THR A 281 -11.71 11.53 -34.54
CA THR A 281 -10.75 12.36 -35.28
C THR A 281 -9.34 11.99 -34.79
N GLN A 282 -8.40 11.81 -35.71
CA GLN A 282 -7.02 11.35 -35.44
C GLN A 282 -6.02 12.53 -35.35
N ASN A 283 -4.73 12.18 -35.16
CA ASN A 283 -3.51 12.98 -35.45
C ASN A 283 -3.10 14.04 -34.39
N MET A 284 -1.81 14.29 -34.12
CA MET A 284 -0.56 13.70 -34.68
C MET A 284 0.66 13.84 -33.71
N SER A 285 1.86 13.48 -34.18
CA SER A 285 3.19 13.45 -33.52
C SER A 285 3.32 12.42 -32.39
N GLU A 286 4.10 11.33 -32.48
CA GLU A 286 5.51 11.13 -32.90
C GLU A 286 6.54 11.51 -31.84
N GLY A 287 7.21 10.48 -31.31
CA GLY A 287 8.42 10.52 -30.50
C GLY A 287 9.19 9.23 -30.75
N GLU A 288 10.51 9.31 -30.82
CA GLU A 288 11.37 8.16 -31.17
C GLU A 288 11.39 7.08 -30.07
N GLU A 289 11.45 5.81 -30.47
CA GLU A 289 12.33 4.87 -29.77
C GLU A 289 12.86 3.80 -30.74
N LYS A 290 14.19 3.57 -30.70
CA LYS A 290 14.87 2.52 -31.47
C LYS A 290 15.09 1.32 -30.55
N LYS A 291 14.77 0.11 -31.01
CA LYS A 291 15.22 -1.12 -30.36
C LYS A 291 15.70 -2.12 -31.40
N ALA A 292 16.86 -2.73 -31.14
CA ALA A 292 17.55 -3.64 -32.04
C ALA A 292 17.11 -5.10 -31.85
N GLU A 293 17.45 -5.95 -32.81
CA GLU A 293 17.27 -7.41 -32.77
C GLU A 293 18.18 -8.08 -31.72
N VAL A 294 17.74 -9.24 -31.22
CA VAL A 294 18.54 -10.48 -31.08
C VAL A 294 17.55 -11.65 -31.27
N GLU A 295 17.99 -12.74 -31.93
CA GLU A 295 17.21 -13.96 -32.23
C GLU A 295 17.55 -15.10 -31.23
N ASP A 296 16.92 -16.27 -31.43
CA ASP A 296 17.21 -17.58 -30.79
C ASP A 296 16.91 -17.69 -29.26
N GLU A 297 16.62 -18.86 -28.67
CA GLU A 297 16.88 -20.26 -29.09
C GLU A 297 15.64 -21.19 -29.04
N GLU A 298 15.80 -22.35 -29.68
CA GLU A 298 14.84 -23.46 -29.82
C GLU A 298 14.80 -24.37 -28.57
N MET A 299 13.61 -24.79 -28.12
CA MET A 299 13.46 -25.75 -27.01
C MET A 299 12.39 -26.80 -27.33
N ALA A 300 12.82 -28.01 -27.65
CA ALA A 300 11.97 -29.18 -27.84
C ALA A 300 12.60 -30.45 -27.25
N GLU A 301 11.93 -31.08 -26.29
CA GLU A 301 12.04 -32.53 -26.06
C GLU A 301 10.72 -33.04 -25.44
N GLU A 302 10.37 -34.29 -25.74
CA GLU A 302 9.11 -34.93 -25.32
C GLU A 302 9.24 -35.64 -23.96
N GLY A 303 8.12 -35.90 -23.27
CA GLY A 303 8.15 -36.44 -21.91
C GLY A 303 6.80 -36.96 -21.39
N GLU A 304 6.11 -37.79 -22.19
CA GLU A 304 4.78 -38.31 -21.86
C GLU A 304 4.79 -39.37 -20.74
N LEU A 305 4.08 -39.11 -19.63
CA LEU A 305 3.59 -40.14 -18.71
C LEU A 305 2.22 -39.72 -18.12
N ALA A 306 1.16 -40.45 -18.45
CA ALA A 306 -0.20 -40.22 -17.96
C ALA A 306 -0.62 -41.21 -16.85
N ALA A 307 -1.14 -40.71 -15.72
CA ALA A 307 -1.83 -41.50 -14.70
C ALA A 307 -2.68 -40.62 -13.74
N GLU A 308 -3.85 -40.20 -14.19
CA GLU A 308 -4.97 -39.65 -13.39
C GLU A 308 -5.94 -40.79 -12.97
N PRO A 309 -6.90 -40.63 -12.04
CA PRO A 309 -6.97 -39.69 -10.90
C PRO A 309 -7.49 -40.33 -9.56
N GLU A 310 -7.52 -39.50 -8.52
CA GLU A 310 -8.45 -39.44 -7.36
C GLU A 310 -8.81 -40.67 -6.47
N GLY A 311 -8.99 -40.37 -5.17
CA GLY A 311 -9.43 -41.32 -4.15
C GLY A 311 -9.63 -40.66 -2.77
N VAL A 312 -10.48 -39.63 -2.68
CA VAL A 312 -10.64 -38.81 -1.46
C VAL A 312 -11.67 -39.39 -0.49
N VAL A 313 -11.26 -39.68 0.74
CA VAL A 313 -12.12 -39.63 1.95
C VAL A 313 -11.26 -39.35 3.19
N ALA A 314 -11.79 -38.57 4.14
CA ALA A 314 -11.08 -38.10 5.32
C ALA A 314 -11.32 -38.99 6.57
N ALA A 315 -10.38 -38.91 7.52
CA ALA A 315 -10.50 -39.41 8.89
C ALA A 315 -10.29 -38.25 9.89
N PRO A 316 -10.84 -38.30 11.12
CA PRO A 316 -11.05 -37.11 11.95
C PRO A 316 -9.82 -36.63 12.73
N VAL A 317 -9.90 -35.39 13.22
CA VAL A 317 -8.93 -34.79 14.13
C VAL A 317 -9.34 -35.04 15.58
N GLU A 318 -8.62 -35.95 16.23
CA GLU A 318 -8.45 -36.04 17.68
C GLU A 318 -6.92 -36.17 17.92
N GLY A 319 -6.30 -35.58 18.93
CA GLY A 319 -6.86 -34.90 20.10
C GLY A 319 -5.96 -35.17 21.31
N LEU A 320 -4.67 -34.80 21.22
CA LEU A 320 -3.67 -35.20 22.22
C LEU A 320 -3.32 -34.08 23.22
N VAL A 321 -3.92 -34.24 24.40
CA VAL A 321 -3.58 -33.81 25.76
C VAL A 321 -2.23 -33.09 25.96
N ALA A 322 -2.25 -32.05 26.81
CA ALA A 322 -1.06 -31.49 27.43
C ALA A 322 -0.43 -32.47 28.45
N LEU A 323 0.87 -32.30 28.74
CA LEU A 323 1.54 -32.89 29.88
C LEU A 323 2.47 -31.84 30.53
N ASP A 324 2.45 -31.80 31.86
CA ASP A 324 3.25 -30.91 32.71
C ASP A 324 4.67 -31.47 32.99
N GLY A 325 5.50 -30.69 33.70
CA GLY A 325 6.91 -30.96 34.00
C GLY A 325 7.78 -29.78 33.56
N GLU A 326 8.03 -28.73 34.37
CA GLU A 326 8.71 -28.73 35.68
C GLU A 326 10.07 -29.44 35.67
N ASP A 327 11.14 -28.67 35.42
CA ASP A 327 12.32 -28.51 36.32
C ASP A 327 13.46 -27.77 35.59
N GLY A 328 14.29 -27.00 36.32
CA GLY A 328 15.41 -26.24 35.71
C GLY A 328 15.88 -25.04 36.52
N ASP A 329 16.44 -25.29 37.70
CA ASP A 329 16.77 -24.30 38.74
C ASP A 329 17.70 -23.13 38.32
N ARG A 330 17.59 -22.01 39.06
CA ARG A 330 18.46 -20.82 38.93
C ARG A 330 19.59 -20.87 39.95
N GLN A 331 20.84 -20.81 39.50
CA GLN A 331 21.92 -20.25 40.35
C GLN A 331 22.75 -19.22 39.60
N ALA A 332 22.99 -18.10 40.27
CA ALA A 332 23.93 -17.06 39.87
C ALA A 332 25.15 -17.12 40.79
N SER A 333 26.33 -16.80 40.26
CA SER A 333 27.56 -16.64 41.04
C SER A 333 28.36 -15.45 40.53
N GLU A 334 28.88 -14.64 41.45
CA GLU A 334 29.47 -13.33 41.17
C GLU A 334 30.87 -13.39 40.55
N GLY A 335 31.20 -12.40 39.71
CA GLY A 335 32.40 -12.38 38.85
C GLY A 335 33.37 -11.21 39.08
N LYS A 336 33.44 -10.69 40.31
CA LYS A 336 34.52 -9.86 40.89
C LYS A 336 35.37 -8.96 39.96
N VAL A 337 35.12 -7.64 40.04
CA VAL A 337 36.04 -6.60 39.51
C VAL A 337 37.43 -6.71 40.16
N VAL A 338 38.49 -6.53 39.37
CA VAL A 338 39.85 -6.24 39.86
C VAL A 338 40.38 -5.01 39.13
N GLU A 339 40.68 -3.98 39.91
CA GLU A 339 41.34 -2.74 39.50
C GLU A 339 42.83 -2.84 39.83
N GLN A 340 43.70 -2.60 38.85
CA GLN A 340 45.10 -2.23 39.10
C GLN A 340 45.56 -1.19 38.08
N MET A 341 46.01 -0.05 38.60
CA MET A 341 46.91 0.86 37.90
C MET A 341 48.32 0.28 37.95
N ASP A 342 49.17 0.56 36.95
CA ASP A 342 50.16 1.63 37.12
C ASP A 342 50.95 1.93 35.83
N THR A 343 51.62 3.09 35.82
CA THR A 343 52.41 3.61 34.71
C THR A 343 53.91 3.31 34.83
N SER A 344 54.56 2.96 33.73
CA SER A 344 56.00 3.20 33.46
C SER A 344 56.27 3.13 31.95
#